data_AF-A0A1X2EPH8-F1
#
_entry.id   AF-A0A1X2EPH8-F1
#
_cell.length_a   1.000
_cell.length_b   1.000
_cell.length_c   1.000
_cell.angle_alpha   90.00
_cell.angle_beta   90.00
_cell.angle_gamma   90.00
#
_symmetry.space_group_name_H-M   'P 1'
#
loop_
_entity.id
_entity.type
_entity.pdbx_description
1 polymer ?
#
loop_
_entity_poly.entity_id
_entity_poly.type
_entity_poly.pdbx_seq_one_letter_code
_entity_poly.pdbx_strand_id
1 'polypeptide(L)'
;MKFQSAAECAGPTTVGAQDGGTRGAVVRLLAESGTITAGQIGEQLGVSAAGVRRHLDALIAAGDAEACAPAAWQHAGRGRPAKRFRLTAAGRAKLDHSYDDLAVAALRQLREIGGKEAIRTFARRRIDGILAEVAPAAGGDDGAVAAAADRVAGAFTRAGYVASTARVDGPMQGMQICQHHCPVSHVAEEFPELCEAEREAMAAVLGTHVQRLATIANGDHACTTHIPLPGASH
;
A
#
# COMPACT_ATOMS: atom_id res chain seq x y z
N MET A 1 46.33 -16.98 45.14
CA MET A 1 45.92 -15.56 45.05
C MET A 1 46.95 -14.87 44.15
N LYS A 2 46.69 -14.34 42.96
CA LYS A 2 45.49 -13.81 42.31
C LYS A 2 45.56 -14.09 40.80
N PHE A 3 44.38 -14.08 40.20
CA PHE A 3 44.06 -14.40 38.80
C PHE A 3 44.55 -13.32 37.81
N GLN A 4 44.80 -13.76 36.58
CA GLN A 4 45.01 -12.96 35.37
C GLN A 4 43.82 -12.02 35.11
N SER A 5 44.08 -10.86 34.49
CA SER A 5 43.06 -10.14 33.72
C SER A 5 43.69 -9.53 32.46
N ALA A 6 43.15 -9.95 31.32
CA ALA A 6 43.49 -9.52 29.98
C ALA A 6 42.81 -8.17 29.67
N ALA A 7 43.46 -7.37 28.85
CA ALA A 7 42.87 -6.17 28.27
C ALA A 7 41.95 -6.58 27.11
N GLU A 8 40.65 -6.34 27.26
CA GLU A 8 39.65 -6.52 26.22
C GLU A 8 39.41 -5.21 25.46
N CYS A 9 39.35 -5.36 24.13
CA CYS A 9 39.13 -4.33 23.14
C CYS A 9 37.75 -3.67 23.29
N ALA A 10 37.74 -2.34 23.29
CA ALA A 10 36.51 -1.56 23.10
C ALA A 10 35.97 -1.77 21.68
N GLY A 11 34.85 -2.48 21.56
CA GLY A 11 34.06 -2.55 20.33
C GLY A 11 33.17 -1.30 20.16
N PRO A 12 32.86 -0.89 18.93
CA PRO A 12 32.04 0.28 18.66
C PRO A 12 30.58 0.05 19.07
N THR A 13 30.03 0.96 19.86
CA THR A 13 28.63 0.99 20.30
C THR A 13 27.69 1.09 19.10
N THR A 14 26.88 0.05 18.89
CA THR A 14 25.75 0.02 17.96
C THR A 14 24.61 0.91 18.46
N VAL A 15 24.62 2.19 18.08
CA VAL A 15 23.56 3.18 18.41
C VAL A 15 22.39 3.17 17.39
N GLY A 16 22.51 2.45 16.27
CA GLY A 16 21.52 2.54 15.18
C GLY A 16 20.25 1.69 15.31
N ALA A 17 20.25 0.63 16.14
CA ALA A 17 19.15 -0.36 16.14
C ALA A 17 18.00 -0.03 17.12
N GLN A 18 18.28 0.65 18.24
CA GLN A 18 17.27 0.98 19.26
C GLN A 18 16.44 2.22 18.91
N ASP A 19 17.04 3.16 18.15
CA ASP A 19 16.38 4.39 17.71
C ASP A 19 15.24 4.13 16.71
N GLY A 20 15.38 3.09 15.88
CA GLY A 20 14.33 2.66 14.95
C GLY A 20 13.09 2.12 15.68
N GLY A 21 13.28 1.31 16.73
CA GLY A 21 12.20 0.74 17.53
C GLY A 21 11.43 1.79 18.33
N THR A 22 12.14 2.74 18.94
CA THR A 22 11.53 3.84 19.70
C THR A 22 10.78 4.80 18.78
N ARG A 23 11.34 5.12 17.59
CA ARG A 23 10.65 5.95 16.58
C ARG A 23 9.35 5.30 16.09
N GLY A 24 9.36 3.99 15.79
CA GLY A 24 8.16 3.26 15.38
C GLY A 24 7.07 3.28 16.46
N ALA A 25 7.45 3.09 17.73
CA ALA A 25 6.52 3.16 18.86
C ALA A 25 5.91 4.57 19.05
N VAL A 26 6.70 5.63 18.86
CA VAL A 26 6.21 7.03 18.88
C VAL A 26 5.19 7.29 17.76
N VAL A 27 5.46 6.81 16.54
CA VAL A 27 4.53 6.96 15.40
C VAL A 27 3.21 6.22 15.67
N ARG A 28 3.26 5.01 16.23
CA ARG A 28 2.07 4.23 16.58
C ARG A 28 1.16 4.98 17.57
N LEU A 29 1.74 5.53 18.63
CA LEU A 29 0.99 6.30 19.63
C LEU A 29 0.37 7.59 19.06
N LEU A 30 1.05 8.24 18.11
CA LEU A 30 0.50 9.39 17.39
C LEU A 30 -0.68 9.00 16.47
N ALA A 31 -0.67 7.79 15.90
CA ALA A 31 -1.76 7.27 15.09
C ALA A 31 -3.00 6.95 15.93
N GLU A 32 -2.81 6.29 17.08
CA GLU A 32 -3.89 5.82 17.98
C GLU A 32 -4.56 6.96 18.76
N SER A 33 -3.81 7.98 19.18
CA SER A 33 -4.28 8.95 20.19
C SER A 33 -4.85 10.26 19.63
N GLY A 34 -4.88 10.43 18.31
CA GLY A 34 -5.37 11.64 17.62
C GLY A 34 -4.48 12.87 17.84
N THR A 35 -4.36 13.36 19.08
CA THR A 35 -3.36 14.35 19.51
C THR A 35 -2.80 13.97 20.89
N ILE A 36 -1.47 13.96 21.05
CA ILE A 36 -0.82 13.50 22.29
C ILE A 36 0.41 14.36 22.64
N THR A 37 0.79 14.44 23.91
CA THR A 37 1.97 15.18 24.36
C THR A 37 3.22 14.29 24.41
N ALA A 38 4.41 14.90 24.28
CA ALA A 38 5.68 14.18 24.44
C ALA A 38 5.84 13.54 25.85
N GLY A 39 5.23 14.14 26.87
CA GLY A 39 5.22 13.59 28.23
C GLY A 39 4.42 12.29 28.33
N GLN A 40 3.20 12.29 27.77
CA GLN A 40 2.34 11.11 27.74
C GLN A 40 2.94 9.96 26.93
N ILE A 41 3.56 10.27 25.78
CA ILE A 41 4.29 9.27 24.99
C ILE A 41 5.47 8.71 25.82
N GLY A 42 6.21 9.56 26.51
CA GLY A 42 7.35 9.13 27.33
C GLY A 42 6.92 8.21 28.48
N GLU A 43 5.82 8.53 29.15
CA GLU A 43 5.24 7.73 30.22
C GLU A 43 4.81 6.34 29.73
N GLN A 44 4.12 6.26 28.58
CA GLN A 44 3.68 4.98 28.01
C GLN A 44 4.83 4.11 27.48
N LEU A 45 5.90 4.72 26.97
CA LEU A 45 7.05 4.02 26.40
C LEU A 45 8.19 3.78 27.41
N GLY A 46 8.08 4.28 28.64
CA GLY A 46 9.14 4.17 29.66
C GLY A 46 10.40 4.96 29.31
N VAL A 47 10.30 6.00 28.48
CA VAL A 47 11.43 6.84 28.04
C VAL A 47 11.25 8.29 28.44
N SER A 48 12.36 9.04 28.53
CA SER A 48 12.28 10.46 28.89
C SER A 48 11.53 11.27 27.83
N ALA A 49 10.77 12.27 28.27
CA ALA A 49 10.11 13.21 27.35
C ALA A 49 11.11 13.96 26.45
N ALA A 50 12.36 14.12 26.87
CA ALA A 50 13.42 14.69 26.04
C ALA A 50 13.81 13.76 24.87
N GLY A 51 13.90 12.46 25.12
CA GLY A 51 14.14 11.45 24.07
C GLY A 51 13.01 11.42 23.04
N VAL A 52 11.75 11.44 23.52
CA VAL A 52 10.57 11.52 22.64
C VAL A 52 10.59 12.77 21.77
N ARG A 53 10.95 13.94 22.33
CA ARG A 53 11.02 15.20 21.57
C ARG A 53 11.99 15.12 20.39
N ARG A 54 13.14 14.47 20.55
CA ARG A 54 14.08 14.29 19.42
C ARG A 54 13.45 13.54 18.25
N HIS A 55 12.68 12.49 18.53
CA HIS A 55 11.96 11.75 17.49
C HIS A 55 10.81 12.57 16.88
N LEU A 56 10.06 13.31 17.70
CA LEU A 56 9.01 14.20 17.21
C LEU A 56 9.56 15.31 16.33
N ASP A 57 10.69 15.91 16.69
CA ASP A 57 11.35 16.95 15.91
C ASP A 57 11.82 16.40 14.56
N ALA A 58 12.35 15.17 14.51
CA ALA A 58 12.71 14.50 13.27
C ALA A 58 11.49 14.20 12.38
N LEU A 59 10.36 13.79 12.96
CA LEU A 59 9.10 13.57 12.23
C LEU A 59 8.51 14.88 11.70
N ILE A 60 8.63 15.97 12.46
CA ILE A 60 8.21 17.31 12.02
C ILE A 60 9.08 17.80 10.87
N ALA A 61 10.41 17.65 10.99
CA ALA A 61 11.34 18.03 9.92
C ALA A 61 11.08 17.24 8.62
N ALA A 62 10.62 15.99 8.73
CA ALA A 62 10.23 15.15 7.60
C ALA A 62 8.81 15.43 7.05
N GLY A 63 8.03 16.30 7.70
CA GLY A 63 6.63 16.60 7.32
C GLY A 63 5.61 15.53 7.73
N ASP A 64 6.01 14.55 8.52
CA ASP A 64 5.19 13.39 8.91
C ASP A 64 4.35 13.65 10.17
N ALA A 65 4.80 14.57 11.01
CA ALA A 65 4.08 15.02 12.19
C ALA A 65 4.02 16.54 12.24
N GLU A 66 3.04 17.07 12.96
CA GLU A 66 2.95 18.49 13.21
C GLU A 66 2.60 18.75 14.68
N ALA A 67 2.94 19.95 15.12
CA ALA A 67 2.64 20.38 16.47
C ALA A 67 1.35 21.20 16.49
N CYS A 68 0.43 20.84 17.36
CA CYS A 68 -0.85 21.51 17.53
C CYS A 68 -0.92 22.24 18.87
N ALA A 69 -1.56 23.41 18.85
CA ALA A 69 -1.96 24.06 20.08
C ALA A 69 -3.03 23.18 20.78
N PRO A 70 -2.97 23.03 22.12
CA PRO A 70 -4.04 22.36 22.85
C PRO A 70 -5.34 23.14 22.74
N ALA A 71 -6.48 22.44 22.74
CA ALA A 71 -7.78 23.09 22.78
C ALA A 71 -7.99 23.80 24.13
N ALA A 72 -8.82 24.86 24.15
CA ALA A 72 -9.01 25.70 25.34
C ALA A 72 -9.46 24.93 26.59
N TRP A 73 -10.26 23.87 26.41
CA TRP A 73 -10.72 22.99 27.49
C TRP A 73 -9.66 22.01 28.01
N GLN A 74 -8.55 21.87 27.30
CA GLN A 74 -7.41 21.00 27.66
C GLN A 74 -6.35 21.76 28.46
N HIS A 75 -6.62 23.02 28.83
CA HIS A 75 -5.83 23.79 29.79
C HIS A 75 -6.15 23.33 31.22
N ALA A 76 -5.48 22.27 31.67
CA ALA A 76 -5.54 21.85 33.06
C ALA A 76 -4.38 22.49 33.85
N GLY A 77 -4.61 23.67 34.45
CA GLY A 77 -3.75 24.23 35.51
C GLY A 77 -2.97 25.51 35.17
N ARG A 78 -2.09 25.92 36.10
CA ARG A 78 -1.17 27.07 35.96
C ARG A 78 0.06 26.69 35.13
N GLY A 79 0.39 27.48 34.13
CA GLY A 79 1.62 27.34 33.32
C GLY A 79 1.39 27.39 31.81
N ARG A 80 2.48 27.37 31.03
CA ARG A 80 2.38 27.31 29.56
C ARG A 80 1.83 25.93 29.15
N PRO A 81 0.78 25.86 28.33
CA PRO A 81 0.18 24.60 27.90
C PRO A 81 1.20 23.68 27.21
N ALA A 82 1.15 22.37 27.49
CA ALA A 82 2.02 21.41 26.84
C ALA A 82 1.71 21.31 25.34
N LYS A 83 2.76 21.36 24.51
CA LYS A 83 2.66 21.19 23.05
C LYS A 83 2.12 19.79 22.76
N ARG A 84 1.09 19.68 21.93
CA ARG A 84 0.54 18.41 21.44
C ARG A 84 1.05 18.14 20.03
N PHE A 85 1.06 16.88 19.66
CA PHE A 85 1.55 16.42 18.37
C PHE A 85 0.54 15.46 17.75
N ARG A 86 0.47 15.47 16.42
CA ARG A 86 -0.33 14.52 15.63
C ARG A 86 0.39 14.19 14.33
N LEU A 87 0.05 13.04 13.72
CA LEU A 87 0.48 12.75 12.35
C LEU A 87 -0.24 13.66 11.35
N THR A 88 0.52 14.15 10.37
CA THR A 88 -0.01 14.80 9.18
C THR A 88 -0.67 13.77 8.26
N ALA A 89 -1.38 14.20 7.23
CA ALA A 89 -1.91 13.28 6.21
C ALA A 89 -0.78 12.48 5.54
N ALA A 90 0.34 13.13 5.22
CA ALA A 90 1.52 12.48 4.63
C ALA A 90 2.16 11.44 5.57
N GLY A 91 2.27 11.75 6.87
CA GLY A 91 2.79 10.79 7.85
C GLY A 91 1.86 9.59 8.07
N ARG A 92 0.54 9.76 7.93
CA ARG A 92 -0.41 8.64 7.97
C ARG A 92 -0.31 7.75 6.73
N ALA A 93 -0.13 8.31 5.54
CA ALA A 93 0.03 7.53 4.31
C ALA A 93 1.27 6.61 4.36
N LYS A 94 2.32 7.00 5.08
CA LYS A 94 3.52 6.17 5.26
C LYS A 94 3.32 4.95 6.15
N LEU A 95 2.25 4.90 6.96
CA LEU A 95 1.91 3.73 7.77
C LEU A 95 1.35 2.58 6.91
N ASP A 96 0.77 2.89 5.75
CA ASP A 96 0.20 1.90 4.83
C ASP A 96 1.25 0.95 4.24
N HIS A 97 2.54 1.32 4.24
CA HIS A 97 3.60 0.52 3.61
C HIS A 97 4.07 -0.71 4.42
N SER A 98 3.68 -0.84 5.70
CA SER A 98 4.11 -1.99 6.53
C SER A 98 3.42 -3.31 6.15
N TYR A 99 2.21 -3.24 5.57
CA TYR A 99 1.51 -4.43 5.10
C TYR A 99 2.06 -4.93 3.77
N ASP A 100 2.52 -4.03 2.90
CA ASP A 100 3.14 -4.40 1.64
C ASP A 100 4.45 -5.17 1.87
N ASP A 101 5.28 -4.71 2.81
CA ASP A 101 6.51 -5.42 3.20
C ASP A 101 6.24 -6.84 3.71
N LEU A 102 5.20 -7.01 4.55
CA LEU A 102 4.78 -8.33 5.03
C LEU A 102 4.27 -9.21 3.88
N ALA A 103 3.47 -8.65 2.97
CA ALA A 103 2.93 -9.37 1.82
C ALA A 103 4.05 -9.82 0.86
N VAL A 104 5.02 -8.95 0.58
CA VAL A 104 6.21 -9.27 -0.21
C VAL A 104 7.01 -10.39 0.47
N ALA A 105 7.27 -10.29 1.77
CA ALA A 105 7.99 -11.33 2.51
C ALA A 105 7.25 -12.68 2.46
N ALA A 106 5.92 -12.69 2.62
CA ALA A 106 5.12 -13.90 2.53
C ALA A 106 5.16 -14.53 1.13
N LEU A 107 5.07 -13.72 0.06
CA LEU A 107 5.15 -14.22 -1.32
C LEU A 107 6.56 -14.68 -1.71
N ARG A 108 7.61 -14.05 -1.19
CA ARG A 108 8.98 -14.55 -1.34
C ARG A 108 9.11 -15.95 -0.75
N GLN A 109 8.58 -16.15 0.45
CA GLN A 109 8.61 -17.47 1.09
C GLN A 109 7.72 -18.49 0.36
N LEU A 110 6.56 -18.07 -0.17
CA LEU A 110 5.74 -18.95 -1.02
C LEU A 110 6.49 -19.38 -2.29
N ARG A 111 7.26 -18.46 -2.89
CA ARG A 111 8.09 -18.74 -4.08
C ARG A 111 9.25 -19.68 -3.74
N GLU A 112 9.86 -19.55 -2.57
CA GLU A 112 10.92 -20.46 -2.09
C GLU A 112 10.40 -21.88 -1.88
N ILE A 113 9.24 -22.04 -1.25
CA ILE A 113 8.66 -23.36 -0.93
C ILE A 113 8.03 -24.01 -2.17
N GLY A 114 7.26 -23.26 -2.94
CA GLY A 114 6.39 -23.78 -3.99
C GLY A 114 6.77 -23.37 -5.42
N GLY A 115 7.87 -22.62 -5.58
CA GLY A 115 8.32 -22.14 -6.88
C GLY A 115 7.39 -21.11 -7.52
N LYS A 116 7.64 -20.82 -8.79
CA LYS A 116 6.87 -19.84 -9.59
C LYS A 116 5.40 -20.24 -9.76
N GLU A 117 5.12 -21.54 -9.89
CA GLU A 117 3.76 -22.04 -10.07
C GLU A 117 2.86 -21.82 -8.85
N ALA A 118 3.42 -21.83 -7.64
CA ALA A 118 2.67 -21.47 -6.44
C ALA A 118 2.23 -20.00 -6.46
N ILE A 119 3.09 -19.10 -6.95
CA ILE A 119 2.76 -17.68 -7.13
C ILE A 119 1.66 -17.51 -8.18
N ARG A 120 1.78 -18.18 -9.33
CA ARG A 120 0.73 -18.15 -10.38
C ARG A 120 -0.61 -18.67 -9.86
N THR A 121 -0.60 -19.77 -9.11
CA THR A 121 -1.81 -20.33 -8.51
C THR A 121 -2.43 -19.38 -7.50
N PHE A 122 -1.62 -18.74 -6.65
CA PHE A 122 -2.09 -17.72 -5.72
C PHE A 122 -2.70 -16.52 -6.46
N ALA A 123 -1.97 -15.97 -7.43
CA ALA A 123 -2.41 -14.84 -8.24
C ALA A 123 -3.75 -15.11 -8.93
N ARG A 124 -3.88 -16.30 -9.53
CA ARG A 124 -5.11 -16.74 -10.19
C ARG A 124 -6.28 -16.84 -9.20
N ARG A 125 -6.10 -17.51 -8.05
CA ARG A 125 -7.14 -17.60 -7.02
C ARG A 125 -7.58 -16.23 -6.51
N ARG A 126 -6.63 -15.30 -6.33
CA ARG A 126 -6.92 -13.94 -5.88
C ARG A 126 -7.83 -13.22 -6.87
N ILE A 127 -7.47 -13.20 -8.16
CA ILE A 127 -8.29 -12.47 -9.15
C ILE A 127 -9.63 -13.17 -9.40
N ASP A 128 -9.67 -14.50 -9.39
CA ASP A 128 -10.91 -15.25 -9.52
C ASP A 128 -11.88 -14.91 -8.38
N GLY A 129 -11.37 -14.71 -7.17
CA GLY A 129 -12.18 -14.23 -6.04
C GLY A 129 -12.76 -12.82 -6.28
N ILE A 130 -11.99 -11.91 -6.86
CA ILE A 130 -12.45 -10.53 -7.18
C ILE A 130 -13.54 -10.56 -8.27
N LEU A 131 -13.38 -11.41 -9.28
CA LEU A 131 -14.27 -11.48 -10.44
C LEU A 131 -15.36 -12.55 -10.33
N ALA A 132 -15.47 -13.26 -9.19
CA ALA A 132 -16.36 -14.41 -9.02
C ALA A 132 -17.83 -14.10 -9.32
N GLU A 133 -18.29 -12.90 -8.96
CA GLU A 133 -19.68 -12.46 -9.15
C GLU A 133 -19.89 -11.65 -10.45
N VAL A 134 -18.84 -11.50 -11.27
CA VAL A 134 -18.94 -10.76 -12.52
C VAL A 134 -19.54 -11.66 -13.59
N ALA A 135 -20.78 -11.37 -13.98
CA ALA A 135 -21.40 -12.03 -15.12
C ALA A 135 -20.57 -11.79 -16.40
N PRO A 136 -20.20 -12.84 -17.17
CA PRO A 136 -19.46 -12.70 -18.42
C PRO A 136 -20.20 -11.87 -19.47
N ALA A 137 -19.51 -11.46 -20.53
CA ALA A 137 -20.16 -10.84 -21.69
C ALA A 137 -21.15 -11.84 -22.32
N ALA A 138 -22.43 -11.46 -22.38
CA ALA A 138 -23.49 -12.28 -22.97
C ALA A 138 -23.85 -11.72 -24.35
N GLY A 139 -23.59 -12.46 -25.42
CA GLY A 139 -24.11 -12.14 -26.75
C GLY A 139 -23.16 -11.46 -27.74
N GLY A 140 -21.83 -11.50 -27.53
CA GLY A 140 -20.82 -11.23 -28.57
C GLY A 140 -20.81 -9.85 -29.25
N ASP A 141 -21.78 -8.99 -28.95
CA ASP A 141 -21.89 -7.64 -29.50
C ASP A 141 -21.13 -6.61 -28.66
N ASP A 142 -20.92 -5.43 -29.24
CA ASP A 142 -20.17 -4.35 -28.61
C ASP A 142 -20.79 -3.86 -27.28
N GLY A 143 -22.11 -3.93 -27.17
CA GLY A 143 -22.85 -3.53 -25.97
C GLY A 143 -22.63 -4.49 -24.81
N ALA A 144 -22.62 -5.79 -25.09
CA ALA A 144 -22.36 -6.85 -24.14
C ALA A 144 -20.93 -6.77 -23.57
N VAL A 145 -19.95 -6.52 -24.43
CA VAL A 145 -18.53 -6.35 -24.01
C VAL A 145 -18.35 -5.09 -23.17
N ALA A 146 -18.95 -3.96 -23.58
CA ALA A 146 -18.89 -2.72 -22.81
C ALA A 146 -19.53 -2.88 -21.42
N ALA A 147 -20.72 -3.48 -21.33
CA ALA A 147 -21.38 -3.74 -20.06
C ALA A 147 -20.59 -4.71 -19.16
N ALA A 148 -19.91 -5.70 -19.75
CA ALA A 148 -19.01 -6.59 -19.01
C ALA A 148 -17.78 -5.85 -18.48
N ALA A 149 -17.18 -4.96 -19.27
CA ALA A 149 -16.06 -4.12 -18.85
C ALA A 149 -16.44 -3.23 -17.66
N ASP A 150 -17.64 -2.64 -17.67
CA ASP A 150 -18.15 -1.84 -16.54
C ASP A 150 -18.32 -2.68 -15.28
N ARG A 151 -18.82 -3.92 -15.40
CA ARG A 151 -18.93 -4.85 -14.26
C ARG A 151 -17.57 -5.24 -13.70
N VAL A 152 -16.58 -5.49 -14.58
CA VAL A 152 -15.19 -5.78 -14.19
C VAL A 152 -14.59 -4.58 -13.43
N ALA A 153 -14.72 -3.36 -13.96
CA ALA A 153 -14.25 -2.15 -13.28
C ALA A 153 -14.93 -1.97 -11.91
N GLY A 154 -16.25 -2.22 -11.83
CA GLY A 154 -16.99 -2.21 -10.57
C GLY A 154 -16.48 -3.24 -9.55
N ALA A 155 -16.10 -4.44 -9.99
CA ALA A 155 -15.51 -5.47 -9.13
C ALA A 155 -14.13 -5.06 -8.61
N PHE A 156 -13.27 -4.51 -9.46
CA PHE A 156 -11.99 -3.94 -9.04
C PHE A 156 -12.19 -2.81 -8.00
N THR A 157 -13.14 -1.92 -8.22
CA THR A 157 -13.44 -0.85 -7.27
C THR A 157 -13.87 -1.38 -5.90
N ARG A 158 -14.72 -2.42 -5.87
CA ARG A 158 -15.09 -3.11 -4.61
C ARG A 158 -13.89 -3.79 -3.93
N ALA A 159 -12.90 -4.22 -4.71
CA ALA A 159 -11.66 -4.82 -4.23
C ALA A 159 -10.57 -3.79 -3.85
N GLY A 160 -10.89 -2.49 -3.80
CA GLY A 160 -9.97 -1.43 -3.35
C GLY A 160 -9.13 -0.76 -4.45
N TYR A 161 -9.42 -1.04 -5.71
CA TYR A 161 -8.83 -0.30 -6.83
C TYR A 161 -9.62 0.99 -7.06
N VAL A 162 -9.01 1.96 -7.75
CA VAL A 162 -9.74 3.09 -8.34
C VAL A 162 -9.86 2.80 -9.83
N ALA A 163 -10.94 2.13 -10.24
CA ALA A 163 -11.13 1.66 -11.60
C ALA A 163 -12.25 2.41 -12.35
N SER A 164 -12.02 2.69 -13.62
CA SER A 164 -12.96 3.34 -14.54
C SER A 164 -12.94 2.66 -15.91
N THR A 165 -13.96 2.93 -16.72
CA THR A 165 -14.02 2.51 -18.12
C THR A 165 -14.12 3.71 -19.04
N ALA A 166 -13.57 3.58 -20.25
CA ALA A 166 -13.69 4.57 -21.30
C ALA A 166 -13.88 3.89 -22.65
N ARG A 167 -14.68 4.50 -23.53
CA ARG A 167 -14.68 4.15 -24.96
C ARG A 167 -13.50 4.84 -25.64
N VAL A 168 -12.88 4.13 -26.56
CA VAL A 168 -11.81 4.63 -27.40
C VAL A 168 -12.28 4.56 -28.84
N ASP A 169 -12.37 5.73 -29.46
CA ASP A 169 -12.65 5.89 -30.88
C ASP A 169 -11.33 6.00 -31.65
N GLY A 170 -11.30 5.59 -32.93
CA GLY A 170 -10.12 5.67 -33.79
C GLY A 170 -9.79 4.33 -34.48
N PRO A 171 -8.56 4.17 -35.00
CA PRO A 171 -8.18 2.98 -35.78
C PRO A 171 -8.16 1.68 -34.97
N MET A 172 -8.11 1.75 -33.64
CA MET A 172 -8.32 0.63 -32.73
C MET A 172 -9.52 0.91 -31.83
N GLN A 173 -10.71 0.78 -32.40
CA GLN A 173 -11.94 1.02 -31.67
C GLN A 173 -12.11 -0.03 -30.57
N GLY A 174 -12.44 0.43 -29.36
CA GLY A 174 -12.56 -0.47 -28.23
C GLY A 174 -13.02 0.17 -26.94
N MET A 175 -13.04 -0.63 -25.88
CA MET A 175 -13.14 -0.17 -24.50
C MET A 175 -11.76 -0.16 -23.86
N GLN A 176 -11.59 0.65 -22.82
CA GLN A 176 -10.47 0.58 -21.90
C GLN A 176 -10.98 0.43 -20.48
N ILE A 177 -10.28 -0.39 -19.70
CA ILE A 177 -10.35 -0.38 -18.24
C ILE A 177 -9.09 0.29 -17.73
N CYS A 178 -9.26 1.35 -16.94
CA CYS A 178 -8.18 2.12 -16.33
C CYS A 178 -8.23 1.94 -14.82
N GLN A 179 -7.11 1.51 -14.22
CA GLN A 179 -6.95 1.46 -12.76
C GLN A 179 -5.95 2.55 -12.35
N HIS A 180 -6.45 3.62 -11.74
CA HIS A 180 -5.64 4.75 -11.25
C HIS A 180 -5.02 4.49 -9.87
N HIS A 181 -5.46 3.43 -9.20
CA HIS A 181 -4.87 2.91 -7.98
C HIS A 181 -4.96 1.39 -8.00
N CYS A 182 -3.85 0.72 -7.66
CA CYS A 182 -3.78 -0.72 -7.50
C CYS A 182 -3.28 -1.03 -6.08
N PRO A 183 -4.08 -1.69 -5.22
CA PRO A 183 -3.72 -1.96 -3.83
C PRO A 183 -2.59 -2.97 -3.66
N VAL A 184 -2.09 -3.56 -4.75
CA VAL A 184 -0.98 -4.52 -4.75
C VAL A 184 0.13 -4.10 -5.71
N SER A 185 0.20 -2.84 -6.12
CA SER A 185 1.20 -2.39 -7.11
C SER A 185 2.63 -2.64 -6.63
N HIS A 186 2.93 -2.34 -5.37
CA HIS A 186 4.27 -2.54 -4.82
C HIS A 186 4.65 -4.03 -4.78
N VAL A 187 3.70 -4.90 -4.45
CA VAL A 187 3.90 -6.35 -4.49
C VAL A 187 4.11 -6.84 -5.92
N ALA A 188 3.35 -6.29 -6.88
CA ALA A 188 3.41 -6.66 -8.29
C ALA A 188 4.72 -6.24 -8.99
N GLU A 189 5.47 -5.28 -8.43
CA GLU A 189 6.81 -4.93 -8.91
C GLU A 189 7.78 -6.12 -8.85
N GLU A 190 7.68 -6.97 -7.81
CA GLU A 190 8.50 -8.17 -7.67
C GLU A 190 7.81 -9.45 -8.19
N PHE A 191 6.47 -9.47 -8.17
CA PHE A 191 5.64 -10.62 -8.53
C PHE A 191 4.70 -10.28 -9.70
N PRO A 192 5.22 -10.13 -10.94
CA PRO A 192 4.42 -9.75 -12.11
C PRO A 192 3.33 -10.77 -12.48
N GLU A 193 3.41 -12.00 -11.96
CA GLU A 193 2.36 -13.02 -12.10
C GLU A 193 0.99 -12.51 -11.61
N LEU A 194 0.96 -11.56 -10.66
CA LEU A 194 -0.26 -10.89 -10.21
C LEU A 194 -0.94 -10.13 -11.34
N CYS A 195 -0.17 -9.36 -12.11
CA CYS A 195 -0.67 -8.61 -13.26
C CYS A 195 -1.01 -9.52 -14.44
N GLU A 196 -0.24 -10.59 -14.66
CA GLU A 196 -0.51 -11.59 -15.70
C GLU A 196 -1.84 -12.30 -15.47
N ALA A 197 -2.06 -12.82 -14.26
CA ALA A 197 -3.30 -13.47 -13.87
C ALA A 197 -4.49 -12.53 -13.97
N GLU A 198 -4.31 -11.26 -13.57
CA GLU A 198 -5.35 -10.23 -13.70
C GLU A 198 -5.80 -10.04 -15.15
N ARG A 199 -4.84 -9.90 -16.07
CA ARG A 199 -5.11 -9.77 -17.51
C ARG A 199 -5.84 -10.99 -18.07
N GLU A 200 -5.40 -12.19 -17.72
CA GLU A 200 -6.00 -13.44 -18.19
C GLU A 200 -7.43 -13.63 -17.68
N ALA A 201 -7.69 -13.30 -16.43
CA ALA A 201 -9.03 -13.38 -15.86
C ALA A 201 -9.97 -12.35 -16.50
N MET A 202 -9.51 -11.13 -16.77
CA MET A 202 -10.28 -10.15 -17.52
C MET A 202 -10.64 -10.67 -18.92
N ALA A 203 -9.67 -11.20 -19.67
CA ALA A 203 -9.93 -11.77 -21.00
C ALA A 203 -11.00 -12.87 -20.96
N ALA A 204 -10.92 -13.76 -19.97
CA ALA A 204 -11.89 -14.84 -19.80
C ALA A 204 -13.31 -14.32 -19.51
N VAL A 205 -13.46 -13.31 -18.64
CA VAL A 205 -14.77 -12.73 -18.31
C VAL A 205 -15.35 -11.91 -19.47
N LEU A 206 -14.50 -11.19 -20.19
CA LEU A 206 -14.91 -10.35 -21.32
C LEU A 206 -15.18 -11.17 -22.59
N GLY A 207 -14.70 -12.41 -22.66
CA GLY A 207 -14.87 -13.29 -23.82
C GLY A 207 -14.11 -12.83 -25.06
N THR A 208 -13.14 -11.92 -24.90
CA THR A 208 -12.29 -11.42 -25.97
C THR A 208 -10.86 -11.23 -25.47
N HIS A 209 -9.91 -11.11 -26.39
CA HIS A 209 -8.55 -10.79 -26.01
C HIS A 209 -8.48 -9.39 -25.42
N VAL A 210 -7.54 -9.18 -24.49
CA VAL A 210 -7.27 -7.87 -23.92
C VAL A 210 -5.78 -7.57 -23.99
N GLN A 211 -5.45 -6.31 -24.22
CA GLN A 211 -4.07 -5.84 -24.30
C GLN A 211 -3.77 -4.91 -23.13
N ARG A 212 -2.80 -5.27 -22.30
CA ARG A 212 -2.25 -4.36 -21.30
C ARG A 212 -1.34 -3.35 -22.00
N LEU A 213 -1.61 -2.06 -21.81
CA LEU A 213 -0.88 -0.95 -22.42
C LEU A 213 0.09 -0.28 -21.45
N ALA A 214 -0.29 -0.19 -20.17
CA ALA A 214 0.47 0.47 -19.12
C ALA A 214 0.20 -0.23 -17.77
N THR A 215 1.14 -0.14 -16.82
CA THR A 215 1.00 -0.69 -15.47
C THR A 215 1.68 0.18 -14.42
N ILE A 216 0.99 0.42 -13.30
CA ILE A 216 1.55 1.14 -12.14
C ILE A 216 2.83 0.46 -11.63
N ALA A 217 2.89 -0.88 -11.65
CA ALA A 217 4.09 -1.64 -11.23
C ALA A 217 5.32 -1.38 -12.11
N ASN A 218 5.15 -0.86 -13.34
CA ASN A 218 6.27 -0.44 -14.20
C ASN A 218 6.55 1.07 -14.09
N GLY A 219 5.92 1.77 -13.15
CA GLY A 219 6.08 3.22 -12.94
C GLY A 219 5.10 4.10 -13.72
N ASP A 220 4.11 3.53 -14.41
CA ASP A 220 3.07 4.30 -15.08
C ASP A 220 2.08 4.95 -14.08
N HIS A 221 1.40 6.01 -14.51
CA HIS A 221 0.40 6.69 -13.67
C HIS A 221 -0.90 5.91 -13.48
N ALA A 222 -1.17 4.91 -14.32
CA ALA A 222 -2.32 4.03 -14.24
C ALA A 222 -2.06 2.71 -14.96
N CYS A 223 -2.73 1.64 -14.54
CA CYS A 223 -2.82 0.45 -15.37
C CYS A 223 -3.91 0.67 -16.43
N THR A 224 -3.58 0.48 -17.70
CA THR A 224 -4.55 0.63 -18.81
C THR A 224 -4.64 -0.67 -19.58
N THR A 225 -5.85 -1.23 -19.65
CA THR A 225 -6.13 -2.45 -20.42
C THR A 225 -7.12 -2.13 -21.54
N HIS A 226 -6.71 -2.33 -22.78
CA HIS A 226 -7.55 -2.16 -23.96
C HIS A 226 -8.29 -3.47 -24.30
N ILE A 227 -9.55 -3.31 -24.68
CA ILE A 227 -10.49 -4.36 -25.01
C ILE A 227 -11.06 -4.00 -26.38
N PRO A 228 -10.71 -4.73 -27.45
CA PRO A 228 -11.22 -4.46 -28.77
C PRO A 228 -12.70 -4.82 -28.85
N LEU A 229 -13.47 -4.02 -29.58
CA LEU A 229 -14.88 -4.28 -29.85
C LEU A 229 -15.04 -4.94 -31.24
N PRO A 230 -15.84 -6.02 -31.36
CA PRO A 230 -15.99 -6.80 -32.59
C PRO A 230 -16.55 -6.02 -33.80
N GLY A 231 -17.05 -4.79 -33.63
CA GLY A 231 -17.34 -3.87 -34.73
C GLY A 231 -16.12 -3.41 -35.56
N ALA A 232 -14.89 -3.66 -35.11
CA ALA A 232 -13.65 -3.30 -35.81
C ALA A 232 -13.18 -4.39 -36.80
N SER A 233 -14.07 -4.86 -37.67
CA SER A 233 -13.68 -5.63 -38.85
C SER A 233 -13.48 -4.65 -40.01
N HIS A 234 -12.23 -4.47 -40.44
CA HIS A 234 -11.94 -3.85 -41.73
C HIS A 234 -12.51 -4.66 -42.89
#